data_AF-A0A535DWK2-F1
#
_entry.id   AF-A0A535DWK2-F1
#
_cell.length_a   1.000
_cell.length_b   1.000
_cell.length_c   1.000
_cell.angle_alpha   90.00
_cell.angle_beta   90.00
_cell.angle_gamma   90.00
#
_symmetry.space_group_name_H-M   'P 1'
#
loop_
_entity.id
_entity.type
_entity.pdbx_description
1 polymer ?
#
loop_
_entity_poly.entity_id
_entity_poly.type
_entity_poly.pdbx_seq_one_letter_code
_entity_poly.pdbx_strand_id
1 'polypeptide(L)'
;MTDDRTAALAHQDLLAGRYLTAWARLREAGGDRRDDLWNMWFWTLLAVDPWGEGWPVEAGEPQAPADTLAGAEPGGLAAVADLAAGAMAAGQVVVVMERHALPETRWAGVRLLPALRRAGATHLAFETWLQDPLDQARRDRVVRARTAPYMFEPSRAALLRTAIRLGLELVAFDGPSDPAIRAAIIERREIPTDVNRRRERWMAENVHRLVTDRPDARVVVWTGGQHAWRRVPDYYSVPFFDSWARDPTMAAVLAELSGRDPYCVGQAVVRDQAPREPGFAGAGHPWAAAHGQDAVLVHFRGGPPGRPAWLQEGRRPVTLPTWQARLVQAFPEAEGPEAVPAEQAIARSTTVELALAPGRYRCRGLDEHDRPVWQRSLQVRP
;
A
#
# COMPACT_ATOMS: atom_id res chain seq x y z
N MET A 1 -17.84 -26.60 -16.34
CA MET A 1 -16.83 -26.11 -15.37
C MET A 1 -17.57 -25.51 -14.21
N THR A 2 -17.42 -26.07 -13.01
CA THR A 2 -17.87 -25.42 -11.77
C THR A 2 -17.15 -24.07 -11.65
N ASP A 3 -17.91 -23.00 -11.50
CA ASP A 3 -17.40 -21.66 -11.23
C ASP A 3 -16.62 -21.69 -9.90
N ASP A 4 -15.29 -21.64 -9.95
CA ASP A 4 -14.45 -21.68 -8.76
C ASP A 4 -14.51 -20.32 -8.06
N ARG A 5 -15.30 -20.25 -6.97
CA ARG A 5 -15.54 -19.02 -6.22
C ARG A 5 -14.52 -18.78 -5.10
N THR A 6 -13.39 -19.48 -5.11
CA THR A 6 -12.41 -19.44 -4.00
C THR A 6 -11.92 -18.03 -3.67
N ALA A 7 -11.48 -17.26 -4.67
CA ALA A 7 -11.01 -15.88 -4.44
C ALA A 7 -12.12 -14.98 -3.89
N ALA A 8 -13.34 -15.08 -4.42
CA ALA A 8 -14.49 -14.30 -3.97
C ALA A 8 -14.88 -14.63 -2.53
N LEU A 9 -14.87 -15.92 -2.15
CA LEU A 9 -15.15 -16.36 -0.78
C LEU A 9 -14.06 -15.90 0.19
N ALA A 10 -12.78 -16.02 -0.18
CA ALA A 10 -11.67 -15.52 0.64
C ALA A 10 -11.76 -14.00 0.83
N HIS A 11 -12.12 -13.26 -0.22
CA HIS A 11 -12.36 -11.82 -0.11
C HIS A 11 -13.50 -11.51 0.87
N GLN A 12 -14.63 -12.24 0.80
CA GLN A 12 -15.73 -12.08 1.75
C GLN A 12 -15.32 -12.40 3.19
N ASP A 13 -14.49 -13.43 3.38
CA ASP A 13 -13.91 -13.80 4.67
C ASP A 13 -13.06 -12.63 5.23
N LEU A 14 -12.17 -12.05 4.43
CA LEU A 14 -11.34 -10.89 4.83
C LEU A 14 -12.17 -9.65 5.15
N LEU A 15 -13.19 -9.34 4.34
CA LEU A 15 -14.11 -8.22 4.59
C LEU A 15 -14.93 -8.40 5.88
N ALA A 16 -15.09 -9.64 6.35
CA ALA A 16 -15.75 -9.97 7.60
C ALA A 16 -14.76 -10.14 8.78
N GLY A 17 -13.46 -9.91 8.56
CA GLY A 17 -12.42 -10.07 9.57
C GLY A 17 -12.09 -11.52 9.92
N ARG A 18 -12.44 -12.48 9.04
CA ARG A 18 -12.08 -13.91 9.14
C ARG A 18 -10.78 -14.19 8.38
N TYR A 19 -9.68 -13.69 8.92
CA TYR A 19 -8.37 -13.70 8.25
C TYR A 19 -7.78 -15.12 8.13
N LEU A 20 -7.89 -15.94 9.17
CA LEU A 20 -7.33 -17.29 9.17
C LEU A 20 -8.14 -18.23 8.28
N THR A 21 -9.46 -18.07 8.25
CA THR A 21 -10.36 -18.78 7.33
C THR A 21 -10.01 -18.47 5.86
N ALA A 22 -9.83 -17.20 5.51
CA ALA A 22 -9.43 -16.80 4.17
C ALA A 22 -8.08 -17.41 3.77
N TRP A 23 -7.12 -17.37 4.70
CA TRP A 23 -5.79 -17.93 4.48
C TRP A 23 -5.81 -19.44 4.27
N ALA A 24 -6.52 -20.18 5.13
CA ALA A 24 -6.68 -21.63 5.02
C ALA A 24 -7.33 -22.02 3.69
N ARG A 25 -8.39 -21.31 3.29
CA ARG A 25 -9.12 -21.53 2.04
C ARG A 25 -8.20 -21.36 0.82
N LEU A 26 -7.46 -20.27 0.75
CA LEU A 26 -6.56 -20.01 -0.38
C LEU A 26 -5.41 -21.01 -0.40
N ARG A 27 -4.87 -21.38 0.76
CA ARG A 27 -3.78 -22.35 0.86
C ARG A 27 -4.21 -23.73 0.36
N GLU A 28 -5.38 -24.20 0.77
CA GLU A 28 -5.95 -25.49 0.34
C GLU A 28 -6.18 -25.53 -1.18
N ALA A 29 -6.64 -24.41 -1.74
CA ALA A 29 -6.86 -24.27 -3.17
C ALA A 29 -5.57 -24.08 -3.99
N GLY A 30 -4.39 -24.01 -3.36
CA GLY A 30 -3.11 -23.78 -4.05
C GLY A 30 -2.89 -22.34 -4.50
N GLY A 31 -3.30 -21.36 -3.69
CA GLY A 31 -3.20 -19.93 -4.01
C GLY A 31 -1.78 -19.41 -4.28
N ASP A 32 -0.77 -20.11 -3.79
CA ASP A 32 0.65 -19.87 -4.06
C ASP A 32 1.10 -20.29 -5.48
N ARG A 33 0.30 -21.11 -6.14
CA ARG A 33 0.62 -21.75 -7.43
C ARG A 33 -0.36 -21.41 -8.54
N ARG A 34 -1.50 -20.80 -8.22
CA ARG A 34 -2.59 -20.50 -9.13
C ARG A 34 -2.68 -19.01 -9.44
N ASP A 35 -2.55 -18.68 -10.72
CA ASP A 35 -2.57 -17.30 -11.20
C ASP A 35 -3.86 -16.55 -10.85
N ASP A 36 -5.01 -17.24 -10.94
CA ASP A 36 -6.32 -16.67 -10.63
C ASP A 36 -6.54 -16.41 -9.13
N LEU A 37 -5.74 -17.02 -8.26
CA LEU A 37 -5.80 -16.83 -6.81
C LEU A 37 -4.64 -15.99 -6.26
N TRP A 38 -3.57 -15.80 -7.02
CA TRP A 38 -2.31 -15.21 -6.56
C TRP A 38 -2.49 -13.85 -5.89
N ASN A 39 -3.28 -12.96 -6.49
CA ASN A 39 -3.51 -11.61 -5.93
C ASN A 39 -4.17 -11.68 -4.55
N MET A 40 -5.20 -12.51 -4.41
CA MET A 40 -5.89 -12.71 -3.14
C MET A 40 -5.00 -13.44 -2.13
N TRP A 41 -4.19 -14.40 -2.59
CA TRP A 41 -3.21 -15.11 -1.77
C TRP A 41 -2.25 -14.13 -1.10
N PHE A 42 -1.55 -13.31 -1.86
CA PHE A 42 -0.56 -12.43 -1.24
C PHE A 42 -1.18 -11.31 -0.40
N TRP A 43 -2.31 -10.72 -0.81
CA TRP A 43 -3.03 -9.76 0.05
C TRP A 43 -3.44 -10.39 1.37
N THR A 44 -3.82 -11.67 1.37
CA THR A 44 -4.14 -12.40 2.60
C THR A 44 -2.91 -12.59 3.49
N LEU A 45 -1.76 -12.96 2.93
CA LEU A 45 -0.51 -13.10 3.70
C LEU A 45 -0.10 -11.77 4.35
N LEU A 46 -0.16 -10.68 3.58
CA LEU A 46 0.11 -9.32 4.07
C LEU A 46 -0.88 -8.88 5.14
N ALA A 47 -2.14 -9.28 5.00
CA ALA A 47 -3.16 -8.96 5.99
C ALA A 47 -2.97 -9.74 7.28
N VAL A 48 -2.67 -11.04 7.20
CA VAL A 48 -2.50 -11.96 8.34
C VAL A 48 -1.27 -11.61 9.18
N ASP A 49 -0.10 -11.54 8.54
CA ASP A 49 1.19 -11.26 9.17
C ASP A 49 2.16 -10.70 8.12
N PRO A 50 2.18 -9.36 7.91
CA PRO A 50 2.96 -8.75 6.84
C PRO A 50 4.48 -8.93 7.00
N TRP A 51 4.94 -9.23 8.22
CA TRP A 51 6.35 -9.29 8.57
C TRP A 51 6.89 -10.72 8.69
N GLY A 52 6.00 -11.69 8.83
CA GLY A 52 6.33 -13.12 8.81
C GLY A 52 5.88 -13.78 7.51
N GLU A 53 4.56 -13.94 7.34
CA GLU A 53 3.97 -14.66 6.20
C GLU A 53 4.01 -13.83 4.90
N GLY A 54 3.75 -12.52 4.99
CA GLY A 54 3.80 -11.60 3.85
C GLY A 54 5.21 -11.19 3.45
N TRP A 55 6.20 -11.35 4.33
CA TRP A 55 7.57 -10.90 4.11
C TRP A 55 8.26 -11.49 2.87
N PRO A 56 8.13 -12.81 2.59
CA PRO A 56 8.76 -13.43 1.42
C PRO A 56 8.03 -13.13 0.10
N VAL A 57 6.85 -12.49 0.15
CA VAL A 57 6.06 -12.22 -1.05
C VAL A 57 6.75 -11.14 -1.87
N GLU A 58 6.98 -11.45 -3.13
CA GLU A 58 7.27 -10.46 -4.17
C GLU A 58 6.25 -10.63 -5.30
N ALA A 59 5.59 -9.55 -5.71
CA ALA A 59 4.51 -9.59 -6.70
C ALA A 59 4.98 -9.83 -8.15
N GLY A 60 6.21 -10.34 -8.38
CA GLY A 60 6.78 -10.46 -9.73
C GLY A 60 7.02 -9.13 -10.46
N GLU A 61 6.62 -8.00 -9.86
CA GLU A 61 7.02 -6.65 -10.29
C GLU A 61 8.57 -6.56 -10.29
N PRO A 62 9.20 -6.12 -11.38
CA PRO A 62 10.65 -5.97 -11.49
C PRO A 62 11.24 -5.13 -10.37
N GLN A 63 12.38 -5.58 -9.86
CA GLN A 63 13.17 -4.86 -8.89
C GLN A 63 14.42 -4.30 -9.54
N ALA A 64 14.86 -3.16 -9.02
CA ALA A 64 16.20 -2.69 -9.30
C ALA A 64 17.16 -3.82 -8.94
N PRO A 65 18.14 -4.11 -9.81
CA PRO A 65 19.26 -4.94 -9.41
C PRO A 65 19.81 -4.39 -8.08
N ALA A 66 19.85 -5.24 -7.05
CA ALA A 66 20.09 -4.81 -5.68
C ALA A 66 21.43 -4.05 -5.54
N ASP A 67 22.42 -4.44 -6.33
CA ASP A 67 23.73 -3.79 -6.46
C ASP A 67 23.64 -2.33 -6.93
N THR A 68 22.67 -1.99 -7.78
CA THR A 68 22.52 -0.62 -8.29
C THR A 68 22.03 0.36 -7.22
N LEU A 69 21.13 -0.07 -6.33
CA LEU A 69 20.55 0.78 -5.28
C LEU A 69 21.15 0.57 -3.89
N ALA A 70 22.08 -0.38 -3.72
CA ALA A 70 22.77 -0.60 -2.46
C ALA A 70 23.53 0.64 -1.95
N GLY A 71 24.01 1.49 -2.87
CA GLY A 71 24.71 2.74 -2.56
C GLY A 71 23.82 3.97 -2.37
N ALA A 72 22.49 3.81 -2.24
CA ALA A 72 21.59 4.95 -2.07
C ALA A 72 21.95 5.79 -0.83
N GLU A 73 21.83 7.10 -0.97
CA GLU A 73 22.21 8.08 0.06
C GLU A 73 21.35 7.91 1.31
N PRO A 74 21.88 8.05 2.53
CA PRO A 74 21.11 7.90 3.76
C PRO A 74 20.07 9.01 3.95
N GLY A 75 19.08 8.78 4.83
CA GLY A 75 18.08 9.80 5.18
C GLY A 75 16.96 9.95 4.16
N GLY A 76 16.64 8.88 3.43
CA GLY A 76 15.77 8.93 2.27
C GLY A 76 14.34 9.41 2.55
N LEU A 77 13.77 9.08 3.71
CA LEU A 77 12.45 9.60 4.09
C LEU A 77 12.42 11.14 4.18
N ALA A 78 13.47 11.75 4.75
CA ALA A 78 13.56 13.20 4.86
C ALA A 78 13.85 13.84 3.49
N ALA A 79 14.82 13.30 2.75
CA ALA A 79 15.17 13.81 1.42
C ALA A 79 13.98 13.79 0.45
N VAL A 80 13.25 12.66 0.37
CA VAL A 80 12.05 12.53 -0.47
C VAL A 80 10.96 13.50 -0.02
N ALA A 81 10.74 13.65 1.29
CA ALA A 81 9.75 14.59 1.79
C ALA A 81 10.06 16.04 1.41
N ASP A 82 11.31 16.46 1.53
CA ASP A 82 11.76 17.82 1.21
C ASP A 82 11.68 18.11 -0.30
N LEU A 83 12.09 17.16 -1.13
CA LEU A 83 11.99 17.30 -2.58
C LEU A 83 10.54 17.33 -3.07
N ALA A 84 9.70 16.43 -2.55
CA ALA A 84 8.27 16.42 -2.87
C ALA A 84 7.57 17.69 -2.36
N ALA A 85 7.97 18.22 -1.21
CA ALA A 85 7.50 19.52 -0.72
C ALA A 85 7.86 20.67 -1.68
N GLY A 86 9.12 20.70 -2.16
CA GLY A 86 9.57 21.65 -3.17
C GLY A 86 8.77 21.56 -4.47
N ALA A 87 8.51 20.34 -4.94
CA ALA A 87 7.72 20.09 -6.14
C ALA A 87 6.25 20.56 -5.98
N MET A 88 5.61 20.28 -4.85
CA MET A 88 4.26 20.79 -4.56
C MET A 88 4.23 22.32 -4.48
N ALA A 89 5.24 22.94 -3.87
CA ALA A 89 5.36 24.39 -3.80
C ALA A 89 5.53 25.01 -5.19
N ALA A 90 6.24 24.32 -6.09
CA ALA A 90 6.32 24.71 -7.49
C ALA A 90 4.99 24.51 -8.24
N GLY A 91 4.02 23.77 -7.69
CA GLY A 91 2.71 23.50 -8.29
C GLY A 91 2.64 22.19 -9.08
N GLN A 92 3.53 21.24 -8.80
CA GLN A 92 3.45 19.88 -9.36
C GLN A 92 2.53 19.00 -8.51
N VAL A 93 1.86 18.05 -9.16
CA VAL A 93 1.27 16.89 -8.49
C VAL A 93 2.41 15.96 -8.08
N VAL A 94 2.41 15.49 -6.83
CA VAL A 94 3.38 14.48 -6.37
C VAL A 94 2.76 13.11 -6.50
N VAL A 95 3.35 12.23 -7.30
CA VAL A 95 2.89 10.85 -7.52
C VAL A 95 3.85 9.90 -6.82
N VAL A 96 3.37 9.21 -5.79
CA VAL A 96 4.17 8.27 -4.99
C VAL A 96 3.74 6.84 -5.30
N MET A 97 4.74 6.04 -5.67
CA MET A 97 4.59 4.66 -6.07
C MET A 97 4.40 3.74 -4.85
N GLU A 98 3.42 2.85 -4.90
CA GLU A 98 3.22 1.72 -4.00
C GLU A 98 3.58 0.42 -4.72
N ARG A 99 4.29 -0.49 -4.05
CA ARG A 99 4.42 -1.87 -4.51
C ARG A 99 3.47 -2.74 -3.70
N HIS A 100 2.50 -3.38 -4.35
CA HIS A 100 1.39 -3.97 -3.60
C HIS A 100 1.81 -5.15 -2.69
N ALA A 101 2.88 -5.86 -3.06
CA ALA A 101 3.46 -6.92 -2.25
C ALA A 101 4.34 -6.43 -1.09
N LEU A 102 4.65 -5.14 -0.99
CA LEU A 102 5.64 -4.63 -0.04
C LEU A 102 5.02 -3.64 0.96
N PRO A 103 4.77 -4.08 2.22
CA PRO A 103 4.26 -3.22 3.29
C PRO A 103 5.12 -1.98 3.54
N GLU A 104 6.44 -2.08 3.34
CA GLU A 104 7.38 -0.97 3.52
C GLU A 104 6.96 0.26 2.72
N THR A 105 6.44 0.06 1.50
CA THR A 105 6.03 1.18 0.64
C THR A 105 4.86 1.94 1.26
N ARG A 106 3.87 1.25 1.85
CA ARG A 106 2.72 1.87 2.53
C ARG A 106 3.10 2.53 3.85
N TRP A 107 3.97 1.89 4.62
CA TRP A 107 4.50 2.47 5.85
C TRP A 107 5.38 3.70 5.59
N ALA A 108 6.05 3.78 4.44
CA ALA A 108 6.72 5.00 4.03
C ALA A 108 5.73 6.16 3.94
N GLY A 109 4.52 5.92 3.42
CA GLY A 109 3.46 6.93 3.37
C GLY A 109 3.03 7.41 4.76
N VAL A 110 2.99 6.52 5.77
CA VAL A 110 2.73 6.91 7.18
C VAL A 110 3.78 7.91 7.69
N ARG A 111 5.03 7.80 7.22
CA ARG A 111 6.14 8.68 7.58
C ARG A 111 6.21 9.95 6.73
N LEU A 112 5.90 9.86 5.44
CA LEU A 112 5.97 10.97 4.48
C LEU A 112 4.80 11.94 4.64
N LEU A 113 3.56 11.45 4.79
CA LEU A 113 2.37 12.30 4.79
C LEU A 113 2.39 13.42 5.86
N PRO A 114 2.86 13.21 7.11
CA PRO A 114 2.99 14.30 8.07
C PRO A 114 3.92 15.44 7.60
N ALA A 115 5.02 15.11 6.93
CA ALA A 115 5.95 16.10 6.37
C ALA A 115 5.31 16.82 5.17
N LEU A 116 4.70 16.08 4.25
CA LEU A 116 4.01 16.65 3.09
C LEU A 116 2.82 17.54 3.49
N ARG A 117 2.08 17.17 4.56
CA ARG A 117 1.00 17.99 5.12
C ARG A 117 1.53 19.32 5.67
N ARG A 118 2.67 19.30 6.38
CA ARG A 118 3.34 20.53 6.87
C ARG A 118 3.82 21.40 5.71
N ALA A 119 4.23 20.78 4.61
CA ALA A 119 4.59 21.47 3.36
C ALA A 119 3.38 21.96 2.53
N GLY A 120 2.15 21.77 3.01
CA GLY A 120 0.96 22.33 2.39
C GLY A 120 0.11 21.35 1.59
N ALA A 121 0.40 20.04 1.59
CA ALA A 121 -0.49 19.05 0.99
C ALA A 121 -1.92 19.18 1.56
N THR A 122 -2.92 19.24 0.68
CA THR A 122 -4.33 19.35 1.05
C THR A 122 -5.12 18.09 0.71
N HIS A 123 -4.67 17.32 -0.29
CA HIS A 123 -5.38 16.14 -0.78
C HIS A 123 -4.46 14.92 -0.83
N LEU A 124 -5.01 13.76 -0.49
CA LEU A 124 -4.49 12.44 -0.85
C LEU A 124 -5.42 11.84 -1.91
N ALA A 125 -4.94 11.74 -3.14
CA ALA A 125 -5.58 10.95 -4.18
C ALA A 125 -5.16 9.48 -4.00
N PHE A 126 -6.12 8.61 -3.74
CA PHE A 126 -5.91 7.22 -3.37
C PHE A 126 -6.42 6.29 -4.47
N GLU A 127 -5.64 5.29 -4.85
CA GLU A 127 -5.99 4.35 -5.93
C GLU A 127 -7.18 3.47 -5.51
N THR A 128 -8.37 3.94 -5.85
CA THR A 128 -9.66 3.27 -5.67
C THR A 128 -10.75 3.99 -6.46
N TRP A 129 -11.87 3.29 -6.67
CA TRP A 129 -13.14 3.80 -7.20
C TRP A 129 -14.15 4.17 -6.10
N LEU A 130 -13.81 3.96 -4.83
CA LEU A 130 -14.74 4.00 -3.72
C LEU A 130 -14.75 5.37 -3.03
N GLN A 131 -15.25 6.43 -3.70
CA GLN A 131 -15.33 7.77 -3.09
C GLN A 131 -16.24 7.79 -1.84
N ASP A 132 -17.46 7.26 -1.91
CA ASP A 132 -18.38 7.32 -0.76
C ASP A 132 -17.82 6.61 0.49
N PRO A 133 -17.19 5.42 0.38
CA PRO A 133 -16.50 4.81 1.51
C PRO A 133 -15.31 5.62 2.04
N LEU A 134 -14.53 6.31 1.18
CA LEU A 134 -13.46 7.22 1.62
C LEU A 134 -14.03 8.40 2.40
N ASP A 135 -15.09 9.04 1.88
CA ASP A 135 -15.73 10.17 2.53
C ASP A 135 -16.34 9.76 3.88
N GLN A 136 -16.97 8.58 3.92
CA GLN A 136 -17.51 8.03 5.15
C GLN A 136 -16.41 7.81 6.19
N ALA A 137 -15.31 7.14 5.80
CA ALA A 137 -14.17 6.90 6.68
C ALA A 137 -13.54 8.19 7.20
N ARG A 138 -13.51 9.26 6.37
CA ARG A 138 -13.06 10.58 6.80
C ARG A 138 -14.01 11.22 7.81
N ARG A 139 -15.32 11.18 7.54
CA ARG A 139 -16.36 11.78 8.40
C ARG A 139 -16.42 11.15 9.79
N ASP A 140 -16.46 9.82 9.85
CA ASP A 140 -16.55 9.08 11.11
C ASP A 140 -15.19 8.73 11.72
N ARG A 141 -14.09 8.98 10.98
CA ARG A 141 -12.71 8.67 11.35
C ARG A 141 -12.46 7.17 11.57
N VAL A 142 -13.20 6.30 10.88
CA VAL A 142 -13.10 4.84 10.96
C VAL A 142 -12.66 4.24 9.63
N VAL A 143 -11.50 3.56 9.62
CA VAL A 143 -11.06 2.79 8.45
C VAL A 143 -11.57 1.36 8.55
N ARG A 144 -12.40 0.97 7.59
CA ARG A 144 -13.04 -0.36 7.49
C ARG A 144 -12.42 -1.17 6.37
N ALA A 145 -12.59 -2.49 6.42
CA ALA A 145 -12.11 -3.39 5.37
C ALA A 145 -12.71 -3.06 3.98
N ARG A 146 -13.89 -2.41 3.95
CA ARG A 146 -14.59 -1.98 2.74
C ARG A 146 -14.27 -0.56 2.28
N THR A 147 -13.42 0.18 3.01
CA THR A 147 -13.12 1.58 2.68
C THR A 147 -12.38 1.73 1.34
N ALA A 148 -11.53 0.77 0.97
CA ALA A 148 -10.89 0.69 -0.34
C ALA A 148 -10.55 -0.78 -0.65
N PRO A 149 -10.17 -1.14 -1.90
CA PRO A 149 -9.62 -2.45 -2.21
C PRO A 149 -8.51 -2.84 -1.23
N TYR A 150 -8.54 -4.11 -0.81
CA TYR A 150 -7.60 -4.74 0.13
C TYR A 150 -7.32 -3.93 1.42
N MET A 151 -8.25 -3.06 1.84
CA MET A 151 -8.11 -2.27 3.07
C MET A 151 -8.16 -3.11 4.35
N PHE A 152 -8.49 -4.39 4.27
CA PHE A 152 -8.31 -5.35 5.37
C PHE A 152 -6.83 -5.54 5.77
N GLU A 153 -5.88 -5.09 4.95
CA GLU A 153 -4.43 -5.13 5.20
C GLU A 153 -3.98 -3.96 6.13
N PRO A 154 -3.34 -4.24 7.29
CA PRO A 154 -3.05 -3.21 8.29
C PRO A 154 -2.20 -2.02 7.83
N SER A 155 -1.19 -2.23 6.97
CA SER A 155 -0.30 -1.15 6.53
C SER A 155 -0.99 -0.18 5.57
N ARG A 156 -1.87 -0.67 4.69
CA ARG A 156 -2.76 0.20 3.88
C ARG A 156 -3.72 0.99 4.76
N ALA A 157 -4.32 0.36 5.77
CA ALA A 157 -5.19 1.06 6.70
C ALA A 157 -4.43 2.12 7.52
N ALA A 158 -3.18 1.85 7.90
CA ALA A 158 -2.32 2.81 8.60
C ALA A 158 -2.04 4.07 7.75
N LEU A 159 -1.81 3.91 6.46
CA LEU A 159 -1.65 5.02 5.51
C LEU A 159 -2.91 5.90 5.48
N LEU A 160 -4.08 5.30 5.30
CA LEU A 160 -5.34 6.06 5.22
C LEU A 160 -5.72 6.72 6.56
N ARG A 161 -5.52 6.02 7.69
CA ARG A 161 -5.66 6.60 9.04
C ARG A 161 -4.78 7.82 9.22
N THR A 162 -3.56 7.78 8.69
CA THR A 162 -2.63 8.91 8.75
C THR A 162 -3.17 10.10 7.98
N ALA A 163 -3.69 9.89 6.76
CA ALA A 163 -4.31 10.95 5.97
C ALA A 163 -5.52 11.58 6.68
N ILE A 164 -6.42 10.74 7.21
CA ILE A 164 -7.61 11.19 7.98
C ILE A 164 -7.18 11.98 9.22
N ARG A 165 -6.17 11.50 9.97
CA ARG A 165 -5.66 12.19 11.15
C ARG A 165 -5.07 13.56 10.84
N LEU A 166 -4.39 13.68 9.70
CA LEU A 166 -3.79 14.93 9.20
C LEU A 166 -4.82 15.88 8.58
N GLY A 167 -6.09 15.45 8.46
CA GLY A 167 -7.16 16.24 7.86
C GLY A 167 -6.99 16.43 6.35
N LEU A 168 -6.30 15.52 5.66
CA LEU A 168 -6.25 15.54 4.20
C LEU A 168 -7.64 15.22 3.62
N GLU A 169 -8.00 15.90 2.54
CA GLU A 169 -9.13 15.50 1.71
C GLU A 169 -8.76 14.20 0.96
N LEU A 170 -9.67 13.24 0.93
CA LEU A 170 -9.46 11.96 0.28
C LEU A 170 -10.17 11.93 -1.07
N VAL A 171 -9.47 11.56 -2.13
CA VAL A 171 -10.03 11.51 -3.48
C VAL A 171 -9.77 10.15 -4.10
N ALA A 172 -10.84 9.47 -4.51
CA ALA A 172 -10.79 8.30 -5.38
C ALA A 172 -10.50 8.77 -6.82
N PHE A 173 -9.48 8.23 -7.47
CA PHE A 173 -9.13 8.60 -8.86
C PHE A 173 -9.17 7.42 -9.83
N ASP A 174 -9.24 6.19 -9.33
CA ASP A 174 -9.22 4.95 -10.10
C ASP A 174 -10.61 4.31 -10.12
N GLY A 175 -11.53 4.96 -10.85
CA GLY A 175 -12.94 4.59 -10.86
C GLY A 175 -13.56 4.65 -12.24
N PRO A 176 -13.25 3.69 -13.12
CA PRO A 176 -13.81 3.68 -14.45
C PRO A 176 -15.33 3.49 -14.38
N SER A 177 -16.08 4.30 -15.13
CA SER A 177 -17.48 4.01 -15.43
C SER A 177 -17.63 2.80 -16.37
N ASP A 178 -16.53 2.31 -16.95
CA ASP A 178 -16.46 1.15 -17.84
C ASP A 178 -16.47 -0.18 -17.03
N PRO A 179 -17.54 -0.99 -17.14
CA PRO A 179 -17.65 -2.28 -16.47
C PRO A 179 -16.53 -3.28 -16.83
N ALA A 180 -15.95 -3.18 -18.03
CA ALA A 180 -14.88 -4.08 -18.47
C ALA A 180 -13.58 -3.84 -17.69
N ILE A 181 -13.27 -2.59 -17.35
CA ILE A 181 -12.11 -2.25 -16.51
C ILE A 181 -12.34 -2.75 -15.08
N ARG A 182 -13.54 -2.56 -14.54
CA ARG A 182 -13.88 -3.02 -13.19
C ARG A 182 -13.75 -4.55 -13.02
N ALA A 183 -14.23 -5.32 -14.00
CA ALA A 183 -14.08 -6.78 -14.00
C ALA A 183 -12.59 -7.17 -14.06
N ALA A 184 -11.80 -6.52 -14.93
CA ALA A 184 -10.38 -6.82 -15.05
C ALA A 184 -9.57 -6.55 -13.77
N ILE A 185 -9.86 -5.46 -13.04
CA ILE A 185 -9.15 -5.13 -11.78
C ILE A 185 -9.44 -6.15 -10.67
N ILE A 186 -10.67 -6.65 -10.57
CA ILE A 186 -11.11 -7.50 -9.45
C ILE A 186 -10.82 -8.98 -9.73
N GLU A 187 -11.00 -9.42 -10.97
CA GLU A 187 -11.13 -10.85 -11.32
C GLU A 187 -9.93 -11.40 -12.09
N ARG A 188 -8.98 -10.56 -12.50
CA ARG A 188 -7.86 -10.99 -13.35
C ARG A 188 -6.50 -10.61 -12.76
N ARG A 189 -5.53 -11.50 -12.98
CA ARG A 189 -4.12 -11.25 -12.68
C ARG A 189 -3.48 -10.32 -13.71
N GLU A 190 -3.90 -10.42 -14.97
CA GLU A 190 -3.47 -9.56 -16.07
C GLU A 190 -4.66 -8.74 -16.61
N ILE A 191 -4.46 -7.43 -16.74
CA ILE A 191 -5.43 -6.52 -17.34
C ILE A 191 -5.13 -6.45 -18.85
N PRO A 192 -6.13 -6.69 -19.74
CA PRO A 192 -5.94 -6.54 -21.18
C PRO A 192 -5.38 -5.17 -21.56
N THR A 193 -4.49 -5.10 -22.56
CA THR A 193 -3.78 -3.88 -22.95
C THR A 193 -4.69 -2.68 -23.22
N ASP A 194 -5.76 -2.87 -23.99
CA ASP A 194 -6.70 -1.81 -24.31
C ASP A 194 -7.48 -1.33 -23.08
N VAL A 195 -7.82 -2.24 -22.17
CA VAL A 195 -8.49 -1.96 -20.90
C VAL A 195 -7.56 -1.15 -20.00
N ASN A 196 -6.29 -1.53 -19.95
CA ASN A 196 -5.28 -0.87 -19.15
C ASN A 196 -5.00 0.55 -19.65
N ARG A 197 -4.81 0.74 -20.96
CA ARG A 197 -4.67 2.08 -21.59
C ARG A 197 -5.82 3.02 -21.20
N ARG A 198 -7.06 2.53 -21.25
CA ARG A 198 -8.23 3.33 -20.84
C ARG A 198 -8.19 3.68 -19.35
N ARG A 199 -7.77 2.75 -18.49
CA ARG A 199 -7.61 2.98 -17.05
C ARG A 199 -6.54 4.04 -16.76
N GLU A 200 -5.36 3.95 -17.39
CA GLU A 200 -4.28 4.95 -17.21
C GLU A 200 -4.74 6.36 -17.53
N ARG A 201 -5.38 6.54 -18.70
CA ARG A 201 -5.91 7.84 -19.13
C ARG A 201 -7.02 8.33 -18.20
N TRP A 202 -7.95 7.47 -17.81
CA TRP A 202 -9.03 7.85 -16.88
C TRP A 202 -8.49 8.35 -15.54
N MET A 203 -7.52 7.64 -14.96
CA MET A 203 -6.87 8.04 -13.71
C MET A 203 -6.18 9.40 -13.85
N ALA A 204 -5.42 9.60 -14.95
CA ALA A 204 -4.77 10.87 -15.23
C ALA A 204 -5.77 12.03 -15.41
N GLU A 205 -6.87 11.80 -16.15
CA GLU A 205 -7.94 12.79 -16.34
C GLU A 205 -8.59 13.18 -15.00
N ASN A 206 -8.80 12.23 -14.08
CA ASN A 206 -9.36 12.55 -12.76
C ASN A 206 -8.42 13.38 -11.90
N VAL A 207 -7.13 13.04 -11.90
CA VAL A 207 -6.12 13.84 -11.18
C VAL A 207 -5.99 15.23 -11.81
N HIS A 208 -5.96 15.32 -13.14
CA HIS A 208 -5.90 16.60 -13.86
C HIS A 208 -7.13 17.47 -13.59
N ARG A 209 -8.33 16.88 -13.61
CA ARG A 209 -9.58 17.55 -13.27
C ARG A 209 -9.57 18.07 -11.84
N LEU A 210 -9.09 17.28 -10.88
CA LEU A 210 -8.97 17.70 -9.48
C LEU A 210 -8.14 18.99 -9.34
N VAL A 211 -6.98 19.06 -9.99
CA VAL A 211 -6.11 20.25 -9.89
C VAL A 211 -6.60 21.44 -10.71
N THR A 212 -7.37 21.18 -11.77
CA THR A 212 -7.99 22.24 -12.60
C THR A 212 -9.18 22.87 -11.87
N ASP A 213 -10.05 22.04 -11.29
CA ASP A 213 -11.23 22.50 -10.55
C ASP A 213 -10.85 23.12 -9.20
N ARG A 214 -9.70 22.74 -8.63
CA ARG A 214 -9.17 23.22 -7.35
C ARG A 214 -7.71 23.67 -7.52
N PRO A 215 -7.45 24.89 -8.03
CA PRO A 215 -6.08 25.35 -8.27
C PRO A 215 -5.25 25.56 -6.98
N ASP A 216 -5.91 25.65 -5.84
CA ASP A 216 -5.30 25.66 -4.50
C ASP A 216 -4.97 24.25 -3.97
N ALA A 217 -5.44 23.19 -4.65
CA ALA A 217 -5.11 21.83 -4.26
C ALA A 217 -3.60 21.58 -4.36
N ARG A 218 -3.07 20.89 -3.34
CA ARG A 218 -1.72 20.32 -3.31
C ARG A 218 -1.91 18.83 -3.13
N VAL A 219 -1.78 18.11 -4.23
CA VAL A 219 -2.22 16.71 -4.36
C VAL A 219 -1.03 15.78 -4.26
N VAL A 220 -1.11 14.84 -3.32
CA VAL A 220 -0.28 13.66 -3.29
C VAL A 220 -1.11 12.50 -3.83
N VAL A 221 -0.68 11.92 -4.95
CA VAL A 221 -1.26 10.71 -5.54
C VAL A 221 -0.51 9.50 -4.99
N TRP A 222 -1.24 8.52 -4.48
CA TRP A 222 -0.67 7.27 -3.97
C TRP A 222 -1.22 6.09 -4.78
N THR A 223 -0.34 5.46 -5.56
CA THR A 223 -0.75 4.55 -6.65
C THR A 223 0.19 3.37 -6.82
N GLY A 224 -0.32 2.25 -7.33
CA GLY A 224 0.46 1.08 -7.70
C GLY A 224 1.61 1.39 -8.68
N GLY A 225 2.62 0.50 -8.64
CA GLY A 225 3.91 0.57 -9.31
C GLY A 225 3.96 1.36 -10.61
N GLN A 226 3.45 0.75 -11.67
CA GLN A 226 3.64 1.26 -13.04
C GLN A 226 2.94 2.59 -13.30
N HIS A 227 1.82 2.86 -12.62
CA HIS A 227 1.06 4.10 -12.79
C HIS A 227 1.91 5.35 -12.50
N ALA A 228 2.89 5.24 -11.60
CA ALA A 228 3.78 6.33 -11.21
C ALA A 228 4.94 6.61 -12.18
N TRP A 229 5.13 5.80 -13.22
CA TRP A 229 6.26 5.96 -14.14
C TRP A 229 5.94 6.98 -15.21
N ARG A 230 6.89 7.81 -15.62
CA ARG A 230 6.75 8.65 -16.82
C ARG A 230 7.28 7.96 -18.07
N ARG A 231 8.07 6.89 -17.89
CA ARG A 231 8.65 6.10 -18.96
C ARG A 231 8.59 4.62 -18.57
N VAL A 232 8.22 3.79 -19.53
CA VAL A 232 8.32 2.34 -19.37
C VAL A 232 9.67 1.91 -19.94
N PRO A 233 10.55 1.26 -19.17
CA PRO A 233 11.86 0.86 -19.66
C PRO A 233 11.78 -0.16 -20.80
N ASP A 234 12.74 -0.16 -21.73
CA ASP A 234 12.75 -1.07 -22.90
C ASP A 234 12.79 -2.57 -22.51
N TYR A 235 13.41 -2.90 -21.37
CA TYR A 235 13.51 -4.27 -20.85
C TYR A 235 12.19 -4.80 -20.26
N TYR A 236 11.13 -3.99 -20.24
CA TYR A 236 9.82 -4.35 -19.72
C TYR A 236 8.92 -5.07 -20.73
N SER A 237 9.47 -5.43 -21.90
CA SER A 237 8.85 -6.25 -22.94
C SER A 237 8.79 -7.74 -22.57
N VAL A 238 8.41 -8.07 -21.32
CA VAL A 238 8.09 -9.43 -20.89
C VAL A 238 6.60 -9.71 -21.08
N PRO A 239 6.18 -10.94 -21.46
CA PRO A 239 4.79 -11.24 -21.83
C PRO A 239 3.75 -10.84 -20.77
N PHE A 240 4.12 -10.93 -19.48
CA PHE A 240 3.26 -10.61 -18.34
C PHE A 240 2.92 -9.11 -18.22
N PHE A 241 3.71 -8.24 -18.85
CA PHE A 241 3.54 -6.79 -18.82
C PHE A 241 3.50 -6.14 -20.22
N ASP A 242 3.25 -6.93 -21.28
CA ASP A 242 3.15 -6.44 -22.65
C ASP A 242 2.05 -5.38 -22.83
N SER A 243 1.04 -5.38 -21.94
CA SER A 243 0.03 -4.32 -21.85
C SER A 243 0.56 -2.95 -21.43
N TRP A 244 1.71 -2.91 -20.76
CA TRP A 244 2.34 -1.69 -20.24
C TRP A 244 3.46 -1.20 -21.14
N ALA A 245 4.16 -2.10 -21.83
CA ALA A 245 5.27 -1.75 -22.72
C ALA A 245 4.85 -0.89 -23.93
N ARG A 246 3.56 -0.84 -24.25
CA ARG A 246 3.04 -0.21 -25.48
C ARG A 246 2.29 1.09 -25.26
N ASP A 247 1.90 1.39 -24.02
CA ASP A 247 0.95 2.44 -23.71
C ASP A 247 1.46 3.37 -22.60
N PRO A 248 1.14 4.68 -22.67
CA PRO A 248 1.56 5.61 -21.64
C PRO A 248 0.84 5.30 -20.32
N THR A 249 1.64 5.24 -19.26
CA THR A 249 1.23 5.15 -17.86
C THR A 249 0.54 6.43 -17.39
N MET A 250 -0.18 6.36 -16.27
CA MET A 250 -0.95 7.47 -15.71
C MET A 250 -0.09 8.73 -15.53
N ALA A 251 1.13 8.62 -14.99
CA ALA A 251 1.99 9.79 -14.82
C ALA A 251 2.46 10.39 -16.15
N ALA A 252 2.67 9.58 -17.20
CA ALA A 252 2.97 10.08 -18.54
C ALA A 252 1.76 10.78 -19.17
N VAL A 253 0.56 10.19 -19.08
CA VAL A 253 -0.68 10.82 -19.56
C VAL A 253 -1.01 12.08 -18.78
N LEU A 254 -0.75 12.11 -17.48
CA LEU A 254 -0.94 13.32 -16.66
C LEU A 254 -0.05 14.45 -17.15
N ALA A 255 1.22 14.18 -17.46
CA ALA A 255 2.15 15.17 -18.00
C ALA A 255 1.65 15.74 -19.35
N GLU A 256 1.14 14.87 -20.24
CA GLU A 256 0.51 15.25 -21.51
C GLU A 256 -0.69 16.19 -21.27
N LEU A 257 -1.60 15.83 -20.37
CA LEU A 257 -2.82 16.59 -20.10
C LEU A 257 -2.54 17.95 -19.42
N SER A 258 -1.62 18.00 -18.45
CA SER A 258 -1.32 19.24 -17.72
C SER A 258 -0.28 20.13 -18.40
N GLY A 259 0.39 19.67 -19.46
CA GLY A 259 1.54 20.37 -20.06
C GLY A 259 2.71 20.56 -19.09
N ARG A 260 2.76 19.76 -18.02
CA ARG A 260 3.71 19.86 -16.92
C ARG A 260 3.95 18.50 -16.30
N ASP A 261 5.21 18.14 -16.06
CA ASP A 261 5.54 16.87 -15.43
C ASP A 261 5.04 16.79 -13.97
N PRO A 262 4.34 15.71 -13.58
CA PRO A 262 4.17 15.38 -12.17
C PRO A 262 5.52 15.00 -11.56
N TYR A 263 5.69 15.25 -10.27
CA TYR A 263 6.87 14.82 -9.54
C TYR A 263 6.70 13.36 -9.07
N CYS A 264 7.45 12.44 -9.66
CA CYS A 264 7.27 11.01 -9.49
C CYS A 264 8.30 10.42 -8.53
N VAL A 265 7.82 9.85 -7.43
CA VAL A 265 8.62 9.16 -6.41
C VAL A 265 8.45 7.65 -6.57
N GLY A 266 9.50 6.98 -7.01
CA GLY A 266 9.62 5.53 -6.97
C GLY A 266 9.88 4.99 -5.57
N GLN A 267 9.59 3.71 -5.36
CA GLN A 267 9.96 2.99 -4.14
C GLN A 267 10.55 1.62 -4.49
N ALA A 268 11.71 1.29 -3.94
CA ALA A 268 12.39 0.02 -4.19
C ALA A 268 12.74 -0.66 -2.87
N VAL A 269 12.83 -2.00 -2.87
CA VAL A 269 13.40 -2.76 -1.75
C VAL A 269 14.70 -3.40 -2.20
N VAL A 270 15.77 -3.15 -1.46
CA VAL A 270 17.08 -3.79 -1.61
C VAL A 270 17.24 -4.77 -0.46
N ARG A 271 17.58 -6.03 -0.77
CA ARG A 271 17.97 -7.01 0.23
C ARG A 271 19.39 -6.69 0.68
N ASP A 272 19.55 -6.37 1.96
CA ASP A 272 20.81 -5.98 2.60
C ASP A 272 21.09 -6.93 3.77
N GLN A 273 22.36 -7.14 4.12
CA GLN A 273 22.71 -8.02 5.24
C GLN A 273 22.34 -7.40 6.60
N ALA A 274 22.32 -6.06 6.69
CA ALA A 274 21.95 -5.33 7.89
C ALA A 274 20.72 -4.43 7.64
N PRO A 275 19.67 -4.48 8.48
CA PRO A 275 18.61 -3.50 8.44
C PRO A 275 19.17 -2.09 8.66
N ARG A 276 18.78 -1.13 7.82
CA ARG A 276 19.11 0.29 7.98
C ARG A 276 17.94 1.20 7.60
N GLU A 277 18.07 2.47 7.95
CA GLU A 277 17.12 3.51 7.56
C GLU A 277 16.96 3.59 6.03
N PRO A 278 15.77 3.95 5.51
CA PRO A 278 15.57 4.11 4.08
C PRO A 278 16.56 5.11 3.48
N GLY A 279 17.05 4.79 2.28
CA GLY A 279 17.94 5.63 1.49
C GLY A 279 17.21 6.32 0.34
N PHE A 280 17.95 7.14 -0.40
CA PHE A 280 17.45 7.95 -1.50
C PHE A 280 18.36 7.84 -2.72
N ALA A 281 17.73 7.76 -3.89
CA ALA A 281 18.40 7.96 -5.17
C ALA A 281 17.64 9.02 -5.97
N GLY A 282 18.35 10.05 -6.45
CA GLY A 282 17.77 11.12 -7.25
C GLY A 282 17.56 10.76 -8.72
N ALA A 283 16.96 11.68 -9.48
CA ALA A 283 16.62 11.53 -10.90
C ALA A 283 17.80 11.10 -11.81
N GLY A 284 19.03 11.45 -11.45
CA GLY A 284 20.24 11.06 -12.20
C GLY A 284 20.64 9.60 -12.05
N HIS A 285 20.07 8.87 -11.08
CA HIS A 285 20.36 7.46 -10.90
C HIS A 285 19.79 6.63 -12.07
N PRO A 286 20.53 5.63 -12.63
CA PRO A 286 20.07 4.87 -13.80
C PRO A 286 18.67 4.27 -13.67
N TRP A 287 18.35 3.72 -12.48
CA TRP A 287 17.01 3.20 -12.20
C TRP A 287 15.93 4.28 -12.26
N ALA A 288 16.16 5.44 -11.63
CA ALA A 288 15.19 6.53 -11.63
C ALA A 288 14.98 7.08 -13.05
N ALA A 289 16.08 7.31 -13.77
CA ALA A 289 16.07 7.81 -15.15
C ALA A 289 15.34 6.88 -16.11
N ALA A 290 15.52 5.56 -15.98
CA ALA A 290 14.87 4.56 -16.83
C ALA A 290 13.33 4.57 -16.71
N HIS A 291 12.79 4.89 -15.53
CA HIS A 291 11.36 4.95 -15.26
C HIS A 291 10.78 6.37 -15.35
N GLY A 292 11.64 7.37 -15.62
CA GLY A 292 11.26 8.78 -15.55
C GLY A 292 10.77 9.18 -14.15
N GLN A 293 11.48 8.76 -13.11
CA GLN A 293 11.24 9.13 -11.72
C GLN A 293 12.20 10.25 -11.30
N ASP A 294 11.74 11.15 -10.43
CA ASP A 294 12.56 12.25 -9.90
C ASP A 294 13.34 11.85 -8.63
N ALA A 295 12.82 10.84 -7.94
CA ALA A 295 13.36 10.30 -6.71
C ALA A 295 12.97 8.82 -6.57
N VAL A 296 13.81 8.06 -5.88
CA VAL A 296 13.51 6.68 -5.46
C VAL A 296 13.78 6.58 -3.97
N LEU A 297 12.75 6.24 -3.20
CA LEU A 297 12.91 5.84 -1.81
C LEU A 297 13.34 4.38 -1.76
N VAL A 298 14.53 4.12 -1.20
CA VAL A 298 15.13 2.79 -1.16
C VAL A 298 14.98 2.20 0.23
N HIS A 299 14.24 1.12 0.34
CA HIS A 299 14.02 0.38 1.57
C HIS A 299 15.05 -0.74 1.69
N PHE A 300 15.74 -0.83 2.82
CA PHE A 300 16.73 -1.88 3.06
C PHE A 300 16.13 -2.98 3.91
N ARG A 301 16.01 -4.16 3.31
CA ARG A 301 15.40 -5.34 3.92
C ARG A 301 16.49 -6.29 4.39
N GLY A 302 16.58 -6.47 5.71
CA GLY A 302 17.47 -7.46 6.34
C GLY A 302 17.02 -8.91 6.12
N GLY A 303 17.76 -9.85 6.72
CA GLY A 303 17.35 -11.26 6.79
C GLY A 303 16.01 -11.46 7.52
N PRO A 304 15.21 -12.46 7.14
CA PRO A 304 13.98 -12.80 7.85
C PRO A 304 14.28 -13.40 9.24
N PRO A 305 13.33 -13.33 10.20
CA PRO A 305 12.20 -12.41 10.29
C PRO A 305 12.64 -11.12 10.98
N GLY A 306 12.39 -9.97 10.36
CA GLY A 306 12.81 -8.70 10.96
C GLY A 306 11.99 -7.53 10.44
N ARG A 307 11.03 -7.06 11.24
CA ARG A 307 10.36 -5.78 10.95
C ARG A 307 11.42 -4.68 10.91
N PRO A 308 11.52 -3.89 9.83
CA PRO A 308 12.48 -2.79 9.74
C PRO A 308 12.36 -1.83 10.93
N ALA A 309 13.49 -1.49 11.56
CA ALA A 309 13.50 -0.68 12.78
C ALA A 309 12.89 0.73 12.58
N TRP A 310 13.05 1.32 11.39
CA TRP A 310 12.51 2.64 11.04
C TRP A 310 10.97 2.71 11.11
N LEU A 311 10.29 1.56 11.07
CA LEU A 311 8.84 1.46 11.22
C LEU A 311 8.37 1.67 12.67
N GLN A 312 9.29 1.58 13.63
CA GLN A 312 9.00 1.71 15.06
C GLN A 312 8.95 3.17 15.51
N GLU A 313 9.38 4.12 14.67
CA GLU A 313 9.37 5.55 15.04
C GLU A 313 7.93 6.02 15.32
N GLY A 314 7.71 6.55 16.53
CA GLY A 314 6.38 6.94 17.01
C GLY A 314 5.48 5.77 17.45
N ARG A 315 6.01 4.54 17.51
CA ARG A 315 5.33 3.33 17.97
C ARG A 315 6.10 2.71 19.13
N ARG A 316 5.43 1.83 19.88
CA ARG A 316 5.98 1.09 21.01
C ARG A 316 5.81 -0.41 20.75
N PRO A 317 6.84 -1.24 21.03
CA PRO A 317 6.67 -2.68 21.07
C PRO A 317 5.75 -3.03 22.25
N VAL A 318 4.76 -3.88 21.97
CA VAL A 318 3.78 -4.36 22.94
C VAL A 318 3.76 -5.88 22.87
N THR A 319 4.16 -6.52 23.96
CA THR A 319 4.08 -7.97 24.12
C THR A 319 2.69 -8.38 24.58
N LEU A 320 2.01 -9.18 23.77
CA LEU A 320 0.70 -9.76 24.06
C LEU A 320 0.83 -11.29 24.22
N PRO A 321 0.10 -11.90 25.18
CA PRO A 321 0.09 -13.34 25.29
C PRO A 321 -0.64 -13.96 24.10
N THR A 322 -0.27 -15.17 23.71
CA THR A 322 -1.00 -15.90 22.66
C THR A 322 -2.13 -16.72 23.27
N TRP A 323 -1.91 -17.42 24.39
CA TRP A 323 -2.93 -18.22 25.10
C TRP A 323 -3.78 -19.06 24.14
N GLN A 324 -3.11 -19.93 23.37
CA GLN A 324 -3.71 -20.79 22.33
C GLN A 324 -4.21 -20.05 21.07
N ALA A 325 -4.16 -18.72 21.03
CA ALA A 325 -4.45 -17.98 19.80
C ALA A 325 -3.45 -18.34 18.69
N ARG A 326 -3.96 -18.39 17.47
CA ARG A 326 -3.21 -18.45 16.21
C ARG A 326 -2.93 -17.07 15.62
N LEU A 327 -3.85 -16.12 15.81
CA LEU A 327 -3.70 -14.74 15.36
C LEU A 327 -3.97 -13.79 16.53
N VAL A 328 -3.08 -12.81 16.73
CA VAL A 328 -3.26 -11.75 17.72
C VAL A 328 -3.46 -10.42 16.98
N GLN A 329 -4.50 -9.69 17.34
CA GLN A 329 -4.88 -8.43 16.68
C GLN A 329 -5.04 -7.31 17.70
N ALA A 330 -4.74 -6.08 17.29
CA ALA A 330 -5.01 -4.86 18.05
C ALA A 330 -5.81 -3.86 17.21
N PHE A 331 -6.97 -3.45 17.71
CA PHE A 331 -7.87 -2.50 17.08
C PHE A 331 -7.88 -1.19 17.88
N PRO A 332 -7.73 0.00 17.25
CA PRO A 332 -7.93 1.26 17.94
C PRO A 332 -9.34 1.31 18.55
N GLU A 333 -9.46 1.50 19.86
CA GLU A 333 -10.77 1.45 20.55
C GLU A 333 -11.72 2.54 20.02
N ALA A 334 -11.17 3.69 19.64
CA ALA A 334 -11.92 4.82 19.07
C ALA A 334 -12.52 4.54 17.68
N GLU A 335 -12.04 3.53 16.94
CA GLU A 335 -12.57 3.19 15.62
C GLU A 335 -13.72 2.17 15.68
N GLY A 336 -14.02 1.64 16.87
CA GLY A 336 -15.14 0.74 17.06
C GLY A 336 -14.94 -0.69 16.51
N PRO A 337 -16.01 -1.49 16.44
CA PRO A 337 -15.93 -2.93 16.16
C PRO A 337 -15.66 -3.29 14.70
N GLU A 338 -15.97 -2.39 13.76
CA GLU A 338 -15.80 -2.60 12.31
C GLU A 338 -14.42 -2.17 11.78
N ALA A 339 -13.58 -1.64 12.66
CA ALA A 339 -12.25 -1.17 12.31
C ALA A 339 -11.37 -2.30 11.76
N VAL A 340 -10.51 -1.98 10.81
CA VAL A 340 -9.36 -2.83 10.46
C VAL A 340 -8.40 -2.84 11.66
N PRO A 341 -7.65 -3.91 11.94
CA PRO A 341 -6.63 -3.83 12.98
C PRO A 341 -5.56 -2.77 12.65
N ALA A 342 -4.99 -2.16 13.69
CA ALA A 342 -3.81 -1.31 13.57
C ALA A 342 -2.54 -2.14 13.36
N GLU A 343 -2.49 -3.32 13.98
CA GLU A 343 -1.44 -4.31 13.79
C GLU A 343 -2.00 -5.70 14.13
N GLN A 344 -1.45 -6.73 13.51
CA GLN A 344 -1.69 -8.12 13.85
C GLN A 344 -0.51 -8.99 13.47
N ALA A 345 -0.40 -10.16 14.09
CA ALA A 345 0.63 -11.14 13.75
C ALA A 345 0.24 -12.56 14.17
N ILE A 346 0.80 -13.55 13.46
CA ILE A 346 0.64 -14.97 13.78
C ILE A 346 1.40 -15.31 15.05
N ALA A 347 0.75 -16.08 15.92
CA ALA A 347 1.34 -16.63 17.12
C ALA A 347 2.33 -17.76 16.78
N ARG A 348 3.63 -17.49 16.94
CA ARG A 348 4.72 -18.48 16.80
C ARG A 348 5.35 -18.88 18.14
N SER A 349 4.98 -18.20 19.22
CA SER A 349 5.46 -18.47 20.58
C SER A 349 4.34 -18.29 21.60
N THR A 350 4.66 -18.31 22.89
CA THR A 350 3.72 -17.98 23.98
C THR A 350 3.33 -16.51 24.02
N THR A 351 4.07 -15.66 23.30
CA THR A 351 3.79 -14.22 23.13
C THR A 351 3.94 -13.76 21.67
N VAL A 352 3.31 -12.65 21.35
CA VAL A 352 3.48 -11.90 20.09
C VAL A 352 3.84 -10.46 20.43
N GLU A 353 4.76 -9.87 19.67
CA GLU A 353 5.05 -8.45 19.74
C GLU A 353 4.32 -7.70 18.62
N LEU A 354 3.51 -6.70 18.98
CA LEU A 354 2.91 -5.76 18.04
C LEU A 354 3.56 -4.38 18.22
N ALA A 355 3.79 -3.64 17.13
CA ALA A 355 4.17 -2.23 17.22
C ALA A 355 2.90 -1.38 17.22
N LEU A 356 2.64 -0.61 18.27
CA LEU A 356 1.43 0.19 18.38
C LEU A 356 1.78 1.64 18.66
N ALA A 357 1.08 2.58 18.03
CA ALA A 357 1.16 3.98 18.41
C ALA A 357 0.59 4.17 19.83
N PRO A 358 0.94 5.26 20.54
CA PRO A 358 0.26 5.60 21.79
C PRO A 358 -1.26 5.70 21.59
N GLY A 359 -2.04 5.07 22.47
CA GLY A 359 -3.48 5.00 22.31
C GLY A 359 -4.13 3.87 23.08
N ARG A 360 -5.47 3.82 23.02
CA ARG A 360 -6.29 2.75 23.58
C ARG A 360 -6.65 1.74 22.51
N TYR A 361 -6.49 0.46 22.84
CA TYR A 361 -6.70 -0.64 21.93
C TYR A 361 -7.60 -1.71 22.53
N ARG A 362 -8.48 -2.27 21.70
CA ARG A 362 -9.10 -3.57 21.95
C ARG A 362 -8.22 -4.62 21.29
N CYS A 363 -7.59 -5.46 22.11
CA CYS A 363 -6.77 -6.58 21.65
C CYS A 363 -7.57 -7.88 21.75
N ARG A 364 -7.37 -8.79 20.80
CA ARG A 364 -7.94 -10.15 20.87
C ARG A 364 -6.97 -11.18 20.32
N GLY A 365 -7.09 -12.40 20.82
CA GLY A 365 -6.48 -13.59 20.24
C GLY A 365 -7.56 -14.46 19.62
N LEU A 366 -7.31 -14.97 18.42
CA LEU A 366 -8.22 -15.83 17.67
C LEU A 366 -7.65 -17.25 17.52
N ASP A 367 -8.49 -18.28 17.62
CA ASP A 367 -8.14 -19.66 17.24
C ASP A 367 -8.06 -19.84 15.71
N GLU A 368 -7.76 -21.05 15.22
CA GLU A 368 -7.70 -21.36 13.79
C GLU A 368 -9.01 -21.17 13.02
N HIS A 369 -10.14 -21.01 13.71
CA HIS A 369 -11.47 -20.79 13.13
C HIS A 369 -11.93 -19.32 13.28
N ASP A 370 -10.99 -18.40 13.53
CA ASP A 370 -11.24 -16.97 13.78
C ASP A 370 -12.14 -16.70 15.01
N ARG A 371 -12.25 -17.63 15.97
CA ARG A 371 -13.03 -17.44 17.20
C ARG A 371 -12.17 -16.81 18.30
N PRO A 372 -12.67 -15.81 19.03
CA PRO A 372 -11.90 -15.18 20.09
C PRO A 372 -11.68 -16.15 21.26
N VAL A 373 -10.42 -16.46 21.54
CA VAL A 373 -10.02 -17.22 22.74
C VAL A 373 -9.76 -16.30 23.93
N TRP A 374 -9.47 -15.02 23.67
CA TRP A 374 -9.40 -13.97 24.67
C TRP A 374 -9.62 -12.59 24.04
N GLN A 375 -10.07 -11.63 24.85
CA GLN A 375 -10.15 -10.22 24.50
C GLN A 375 -9.77 -9.36 25.71
N ARG A 376 -9.03 -8.27 25.50
CA ARG A 376 -8.67 -7.31 26.56
C ARG A 376 -8.49 -5.90 26.01
N SER A 377 -8.70 -4.91 26.87
CA SER A 377 -8.29 -3.53 26.58
C SER A 377 -6.82 -3.33 26.92
N LEU A 378 -6.15 -2.48 26.16
CA LEU A 378 -4.75 -2.12 26.34
C LEU A 378 -4.58 -0.62 26.18
N GLN A 379 -3.89 0.02 27.13
CA GLN A 379 -3.41 1.39 26.99
C GLN A 379 -1.92 1.35 26.64
N VAL A 380 -1.56 1.87 25.47
CA VAL A 380 -0.17 2.14 25.09
C VAL A 380 0.13 3.58 25.48
N ARG A 381 1.12 3.77 26.36
CA ARG A 381 1.53 5.10 26.84
C ARG A 381 2.53 5.75 25.88
N PRO A 382 2.60 7.10 25.84
CA PRO A 382 3.61 7.83 25.09
C PRO A 382 5.03 7.37 25.38
#